data_AF-A0A7Y8Q6U1-F1
#
_entry.id   AF-A0A7Y8Q6U1-F1
#
_cell.length_a   1.000
_cell.length_b   1.000
_cell.length_c   1.000
_cell.angle_alpha   90.00
_cell.angle_beta   90.00
_cell.angle_gamma   90.00
#
_symmetry.space_group_name_H-M   'P 1'
#
loop_
_entity.id
_entity.type
_entity.pdbx_description
1 polymer ?
#
loop_
_entity_poly.entity_id
_entity_poly.type
_entity_poly.pdbx_seq_one_letter_code
_entity_poly.pdbx_strand_id
1 'polypeptide(L)'
;MSNTNRVNSFNDFKNAMPHQINEYFSNKKLEELSIHELVYTYLNVNWNVTKLKNRKVSTSLHDLVENIRASYNNNRTRTYTPLLGCFMILDQLGSIVNDPNKSLKNGIKQILDLHTYDEKTIQYLLALRNGLIHDGSLTSRAQYAGQYHTILRLEPTLATTIEFPSTDWNGVFENELSIYCSKINSKRFFDEVLIIIDLVKEALLDNLLNLKISDEKEFFYKFLF
;
A
#
# COMPACT_ATOMS: atom_id res chain seq x y z
N MET A 1 10.44 16.64 -38.51
CA MET A 1 11.02 17.10 -37.23
C MET A 1 9.99 16.81 -36.16
N SER A 2 10.22 15.82 -35.30
CA SER A 2 9.22 15.44 -34.30
C SER A 2 9.18 16.51 -33.21
N ASN A 3 7.98 17.02 -32.92
CA ASN A 3 7.72 17.80 -31.73
C ASN A 3 7.94 16.85 -30.54
N THR A 4 9.16 16.84 -30.01
CA THR A 4 9.42 16.22 -28.72
C THR A 4 8.70 17.09 -27.70
N ASN A 5 7.55 16.61 -27.22
CA ASN A 5 6.85 17.24 -26.10
C ASN A 5 7.83 17.29 -24.92
N ARG A 6 8.47 18.45 -24.74
CA ARG A 6 9.38 18.70 -23.63
C ARG A 6 8.55 18.71 -22.35
N VAL A 7 8.90 17.84 -21.41
CA VAL A 7 8.31 17.83 -20.07
C VAL A 7 8.80 19.09 -19.36
N ASN A 8 7.90 20.04 -19.09
CA ASN A 8 8.21 21.30 -18.43
C ASN A 8 7.57 21.41 -17.05
N SER A 9 6.57 20.57 -16.75
CA SER A 9 5.87 20.53 -15.48
C SER A 9 5.38 19.12 -15.15
N PHE A 10 4.96 18.92 -13.90
CA PHE A 10 4.35 17.66 -13.44
C PHE A 10 3.16 17.23 -14.31
N ASN A 11 2.33 18.17 -14.78
CA ASN A 11 1.15 17.89 -15.60
C ASN A 11 1.49 17.20 -16.94
N ASP A 12 2.73 17.33 -17.41
CA ASP A 12 3.17 16.68 -18.65
C ASP A 12 3.43 15.17 -18.46
N PHE A 13 3.55 14.69 -17.21
CA PHE A 13 3.97 13.32 -16.91
C PHE A 13 2.99 12.27 -17.43
N LYS A 14 1.68 12.58 -17.46
CA LYS A 14 0.63 11.65 -17.92
C LYS A 14 0.88 11.15 -19.35
N ASN A 15 1.43 12.02 -20.20
CA ASN A 15 1.67 11.71 -21.62
C ASN A 15 3.16 11.54 -21.95
N ALA A 16 4.03 11.59 -20.93
CA ALA A 16 5.47 11.56 -21.12
C ALA A 16 6.00 10.12 -21.08
N MET A 17 7.00 9.86 -21.92
CA MET A 17 7.77 8.63 -21.87
C MET A 17 8.70 8.63 -20.64
N PRO A 18 9.04 7.45 -20.07
CA PRO A 18 9.89 7.37 -18.87
C PRO A 18 11.22 8.12 -18.97
N HIS A 19 11.86 8.11 -20.15
CA HIS A 19 13.13 8.82 -20.36
C HIS A 19 12.98 10.35 -20.26
N GLN A 20 11.84 10.90 -20.69
CA GLN A 20 11.55 12.34 -20.62
C GLN A 20 11.33 12.79 -19.18
N ILE A 21 10.65 11.95 -18.38
CA ILE A 21 10.45 12.18 -16.94
C ILE A 21 11.80 12.12 -16.21
N ASN A 22 12.65 11.15 -16.55
CA ASN A 22 14.00 11.04 -15.98
C ASN A 22 14.89 12.25 -16.32
N GLU A 23 14.81 12.76 -17.56
CA GLU A 23 15.52 13.98 -17.98
C GLU A 23 15.02 15.20 -17.19
N TYR A 24 13.71 15.33 -17.02
CA TYR A 24 13.10 16.38 -16.21
C TYR A 24 13.64 16.39 -14.77
N PHE A 25 13.63 15.24 -14.09
CA PHE A 25 14.18 15.11 -12.74
C PHE A 25 15.69 15.36 -12.67
N SER A 26 16.45 14.90 -13.68
CA SER A 26 17.92 15.07 -13.72
C SER A 26 18.34 16.54 -13.80
N ASN A 27 17.44 17.44 -14.20
CA ASN A 27 17.68 18.88 -14.27
C ASN A 27 17.25 19.65 -13.02
N LYS A 28 16.54 19.00 -12.08
CA LYS A 28 16.07 19.60 -10.82
C LYS A 28 16.92 19.19 -9.62
N LYS A 29 17.06 20.07 -8.64
CA LYS A 29 17.56 19.76 -7.30
C LYS A 29 16.41 19.25 -6.41
N LEU A 30 16.74 18.57 -5.32
CA LEU A 30 15.73 18.06 -4.37
C LEU A 30 14.82 19.17 -3.83
N GLU A 31 15.41 20.30 -3.46
CA GLU A 31 14.70 21.48 -2.95
C GLU A 31 13.81 22.18 -3.99
N GLU A 32 13.89 21.79 -5.26
CA GLU A 32 13.08 22.32 -6.38
C GLU A 32 11.90 21.38 -6.73
N LEU A 33 11.77 20.26 -6.02
CA LEU A 33 10.65 19.33 -6.20
C LEU A 33 9.45 19.79 -5.39
N SER A 34 8.31 19.88 -6.06
CA SER A 34 6.99 20.03 -5.46
C SER A 34 6.52 18.73 -4.82
N ILE A 35 5.54 18.84 -3.93
CA ILE A 35 4.91 17.66 -3.30
C ILE A 35 4.42 16.61 -4.32
N HIS A 36 3.82 17.02 -5.45
CA HIS A 36 3.32 16.08 -6.46
C HIS A 36 4.45 15.28 -7.12
N GLU A 37 5.61 15.92 -7.32
CA GLU A 37 6.79 15.27 -7.88
C GLU A 37 7.43 14.30 -6.88
N LEU A 38 7.41 14.64 -5.59
CA LEU A 38 7.85 13.75 -4.51
C LEU A 38 6.92 12.53 -4.38
N VAL A 39 5.60 12.73 -4.41
CA VAL A 39 4.62 11.64 -4.37
C VAL A 39 4.76 10.76 -5.60
N TYR A 40 4.95 11.33 -6.79
CA TYR A 40 5.21 10.56 -8.01
C TYR A 40 6.49 9.73 -7.90
N THR A 41 7.56 10.31 -7.36
CA THR A 41 8.83 9.59 -7.10
C THR A 41 8.60 8.43 -6.14
N TYR A 42 7.84 8.65 -5.07
CA TYR A 42 7.50 7.62 -4.08
C TYR A 42 6.70 6.46 -4.70
N LEU A 43 5.67 6.77 -5.51
CA LEU A 43 4.79 5.78 -6.15
C LEU A 43 5.46 5.02 -7.31
N ASN A 44 6.71 5.33 -7.66
CA ASN A 44 7.42 4.64 -8.72
C ASN A 44 8.07 3.34 -8.23
N VAL A 45 7.27 2.27 -8.18
CA VAL A 45 7.75 0.95 -7.73
C VAL A 45 8.66 0.21 -8.71
N ASN A 46 8.81 0.70 -9.94
CA ASN A 46 9.63 0.05 -10.97
C ASN A 46 11.11 0.45 -10.90
N TRP A 47 11.42 1.57 -10.23
CA TRP A 47 12.78 2.11 -10.17
C TRP A 47 13.10 2.50 -8.73
N ASN A 48 14.16 1.93 -8.17
CA ASN A 48 14.57 2.21 -6.81
C ASN A 48 15.14 3.63 -6.60
N VAL A 49 15.60 4.27 -7.68
CA VAL A 49 16.38 5.51 -7.62
C VAL A 49 15.92 6.47 -8.71
N THR A 50 15.55 7.68 -8.29
CA THR A 50 15.39 8.84 -9.17
C THR A 50 16.65 9.70 -9.11
N LYS A 51 17.25 9.94 -10.28
CA LYS A 51 18.44 10.81 -10.38
C LYS A 51 18.00 12.26 -10.49
N LEU A 52 18.48 13.08 -9.56
CA LEU A 52 18.34 14.53 -9.55
C LEU A 52 19.66 15.19 -10.00
N LYS A 53 19.64 16.51 -10.18
CA LYS A 53 20.82 17.31 -10.56
C LYS A 53 21.97 17.19 -9.57
N ASN A 54 21.67 17.19 -8.28
CA ASN A 54 22.67 17.22 -7.20
C ASN A 54 22.79 15.89 -6.42
N ARG A 55 21.85 14.95 -6.58
CA ARG A 55 21.80 13.73 -5.78
C ARG A 55 20.96 12.63 -6.44
N LYS A 56 20.87 11.50 -5.76
CA LYS A 56 19.93 10.42 -6.05
C LYS A 56 18.92 10.35 -4.90
N VAL A 57 17.68 10.01 -5.20
CA VAL A 57 16.61 9.84 -4.20
C VAL A 57 16.02 8.45 -4.38
N SER A 58 15.94 7.70 -3.29
CA SER A 58 15.29 6.40 -3.25
C SER A 58 13.94 6.48 -2.54
N THR A 59 13.07 5.50 -2.81
CA THR A 59 11.73 5.40 -2.22
C THR A 59 11.62 4.14 -1.38
N SER A 60 11.08 4.27 -0.16
CA SER A 60 10.78 3.11 0.69
C SER A 60 9.77 2.16 0.06
N LEU A 61 8.88 2.65 -0.83
CA LEU A 61 7.84 1.83 -1.44
C LEU A 61 8.41 0.77 -2.36
N HIS A 62 9.38 1.12 -3.19
CA HIS A 62 10.07 0.17 -4.07
C HIS A 62 10.73 -0.94 -3.23
N ASP A 63 11.48 -0.56 -2.20
CA ASP A 63 12.16 -1.51 -1.34
C ASP A 63 11.17 -2.44 -0.61
N LEU A 64 10.03 -1.91 -0.15
CA LEU A 64 8.97 -2.74 0.45
C LEU A 64 8.40 -3.75 -0.55
N VAL A 65 8.10 -3.31 -1.78
CA VAL A 65 7.58 -4.18 -2.85
C VAL A 65 8.57 -5.30 -3.19
N GLU A 66 9.86 -4.97 -3.37
CA GLU A 66 10.90 -5.96 -3.67
C GLU A 66 11.13 -6.92 -2.48
N ASN A 67 11.11 -6.43 -1.25
CA ASN A 67 11.21 -7.27 -0.06
C ASN A 67 10.06 -8.28 0.06
N ILE A 68 8.83 -7.88 -0.29
CA ILE A 68 7.68 -8.78 -0.31
C ILE A 68 7.87 -9.84 -1.40
N ARG A 69 8.24 -9.44 -2.62
CA ARG A 69 8.51 -10.35 -3.76
C ARG A 69 9.58 -11.38 -3.39
N ALA A 70 10.70 -10.94 -2.82
CA ALA A 70 11.77 -11.82 -2.37
C ALA A 70 11.30 -12.76 -1.25
N SER A 71 10.47 -12.28 -0.32
CA SER A 71 9.98 -13.05 0.81
C SER A 71 9.10 -14.23 0.40
N TYR A 72 8.33 -14.11 -0.68
CA TYR A 72 7.55 -15.25 -1.19
C TYR A 72 8.39 -16.44 -1.62
N ASN A 73 9.64 -16.21 -2.01
CA ASN A 73 10.59 -17.25 -2.42
C ASN A 73 11.49 -17.72 -1.26
N ASN A 74 11.29 -17.20 -0.05
CA ASN A 74 12.10 -17.54 1.12
C ASN A 74 11.26 -18.25 2.18
N ASN A 75 11.57 -19.53 2.43
CA ASN A 75 10.84 -20.36 3.39
C ASN A 75 10.78 -19.80 4.81
N ARG A 76 11.72 -18.93 5.20
CA ARG A 76 11.77 -18.32 6.54
C ARG A 76 10.84 -17.12 6.67
N THR A 77 10.56 -16.41 5.57
CA THR A 77 9.83 -15.13 5.61
C THR A 77 8.51 -15.16 4.84
N ARG A 78 8.25 -16.18 4.01
CA ARG A 78 7.07 -16.31 3.14
C ARG A 78 5.68 -16.26 3.80
N THR A 79 5.60 -16.35 5.13
CA THR A 79 4.35 -16.35 5.89
C THR A 79 4.00 -14.93 6.40
N TYR A 80 4.80 -14.39 7.32
CA TYR A 80 4.50 -13.13 8.01
C TYR A 80 4.95 -11.91 7.22
N THR A 81 6.15 -11.94 6.63
CA THR A 81 6.78 -10.77 6.02
C THR A 81 5.96 -10.20 4.86
N PRO A 82 5.40 -11.01 3.92
CA PRO A 82 4.55 -10.47 2.87
C PRO A 82 3.31 -9.73 3.41
N LEU A 83 2.61 -10.32 4.39
CA LEU A 83 1.41 -9.71 4.97
C LEU A 83 1.74 -8.40 5.71
N LEU A 84 2.78 -8.41 6.54
CA LEU A 84 3.26 -7.21 7.23
C LEU A 84 3.65 -6.11 6.24
N GLY A 85 4.38 -6.47 5.18
CA GLY A 85 4.77 -5.53 4.12
C GLY A 85 3.55 -4.93 3.41
N CYS A 86 2.54 -5.73 3.08
CA CYS A 86 1.29 -5.24 2.49
C CYS A 86 0.60 -4.21 3.41
N PHE A 87 0.50 -4.48 4.71
CA PHE A 87 -0.09 -3.53 5.66
C PHE A 87 0.75 -2.27 5.85
N MET A 88 2.09 -2.36 5.80
CA MET A 88 2.96 -1.19 5.82
C MET A 88 2.73 -0.30 4.59
N ILE A 89 2.62 -0.90 3.40
CA ILE A 89 2.33 -0.16 2.16
C ILE A 89 0.96 0.53 2.26
N LEU A 90 -0.08 -0.19 2.68
CA LEU A 90 -1.43 0.39 2.83
C LEU A 90 -1.46 1.54 3.84
N ASP A 91 -0.72 1.42 4.95
CA ASP A 91 -0.62 2.49 5.95
C ASP A 91 0.12 3.72 5.38
N GLN A 92 1.22 3.52 4.65
CA GLN A 92 1.93 4.60 3.96
C GLN A 92 1.00 5.31 2.95
N LEU A 93 0.31 4.56 2.09
CA LEU A 93 -0.64 5.12 1.11
C LEU A 93 -1.79 5.88 1.79
N GLY A 94 -2.41 5.28 2.81
CA GLY A 94 -3.48 5.91 3.58
C GLY A 94 -3.06 7.17 4.35
N SER A 95 -1.76 7.33 4.62
CA SER A 95 -1.22 8.55 5.22
C SER A 95 -0.97 9.68 4.21
N ILE A 96 -0.90 9.36 2.92
CA ILE A 96 -0.68 10.31 1.83
C ILE A 96 -2.01 10.79 1.26
N VAL A 97 -2.96 9.89 1.07
CA VAL A 97 -4.26 10.20 0.47
C VAL A 97 -5.20 10.83 1.50
N ASN A 98 -6.06 11.74 1.07
CA ASN A 98 -7.18 12.27 1.83
C ASN A 98 -8.48 12.05 1.06
N ASP A 99 -9.51 11.53 1.74
CA ASP A 99 -10.87 11.58 1.22
C ASP A 99 -11.57 12.83 1.80
N PRO A 100 -11.88 13.85 0.98
CA PRO A 100 -12.57 15.04 1.46
C PRO A 100 -13.99 14.77 1.97
N ASN A 101 -14.62 13.68 1.53
CA ASN A 101 -15.98 13.31 1.93
C ASN A 101 -16.00 12.44 3.20
N LYS A 102 -14.91 11.71 3.48
CA LYS A 102 -14.85 10.74 4.58
C LYS A 102 -13.43 10.58 5.12
N SER A 103 -12.99 11.53 5.94
CA SER A 103 -11.68 11.43 6.60
C SER A 103 -11.71 10.37 7.71
N LEU A 104 -10.90 9.32 7.55
CA LEU A 104 -10.75 8.25 8.54
C LEU A 104 -9.42 8.38 9.28
N LYS A 105 -9.42 8.06 10.58
CA LYS A 105 -8.19 8.11 11.40
C LYS A 105 -7.19 7.01 11.04
N ASN A 106 -7.66 5.86 10.56
CA ASN A 106 -6.83 4.72 10.22
C ASN A 106 -6.53 4.74 8.71
N GLY A 107 -5.25 4.89 8.35
CA GLY A 107 -4.81 4.99 6.96
C GLY A 107 -5.14 3.75 6.14
N ILE A 108 -4.92 2.55 6.69
CA ILE A 108 -5.28 1.28 6.04
C ILE A 108 -6.78 1.23 5.75
N LYS A 109 -7.63 1.59 6.73
CA LYS A 109 -9.08 1.64 6.51
C LYS A 109 -9.43 2.62 5.39
N GLN A 110 -8.82 3.80 5.40
CA GLN A 110 -9.07 4.84 4.40
C GLN A 110 -8.73 4.39 2.98
N ILE A 111 -7.55 3.82 2.77
CA ILE A 111 -7.13 3.42 1.42
C ILE A 111 -7.94 2.24 0.90
N LEU A 112 -8.32 1.28 1.76
CA LEU A 112 -9.15 0.14 1.36
C LEU A 112 -10.59 0.57 1.03
N ASP A 113 -11.18 1.47 1.83
CA ASP A 113 -12.52 2.03 1.59
C ASP A 113 -12.58 2.80 0.25
N LEU A 114 -11.54 3.60 -0.05
CA LEU A 114 -11.40 4.28 -1.35
C LEU A 114 -11.31 3.33 -2.54
N HIS A 115 -10.83 2.11 -2.33
CA HIS A 115 -10.69 1.08 -3.36
C HIS A 115 -11.76 -0.01 -3.23
N THR A 116 -12.94 0.36 -2.73
CA THR A 116 -14.19 -0.42 -2.77
C THR A 116 -14.21 -1.73 -2.00
N TYR A 117 -13.29 -1.92 -1.04
CA TYR A 117 -13.42 -3.03 -0.10
C TYR A 117 -14.66 -2.85 0.75
N ASP A 118 -15.45 -3.92 0.91
CA ASP A 118 -16.59 -3.88 1.82
C ASP A 118 -16.12 -3.82 3.29
N GLU A 119 -16.95 -3.23 4.15
CA GLU A 119 -16.61 -3.02 5.56
C GLU A 119 -16.25 -4.33 6.28
N LYS A 120 -16.89 -5.46 5.94
CA LYS A 120 -16.58 -6.75 6.58
C LYS A 120 -15.16 -7.19 6.21
N THR A 121 -14.78 -7.12 4.93
CA THR A 121 -13.42 -7.44 4.49
C THR A 121 -12.40 -6.54 5.17
N ILE A 122 -12.65 -5.22 5.22
CA ILE A 122 -11.75 -4.28 5.87
C ILE A 122 -11.56 -4.64 7.36
N GLN A 123 -12.63 -4.95 8.09
CA GLN A 123 -12.51 -5.32 9.50
C GLN A 123 -11.73 -6.62 9.71
N TYR A 124 -11.89 -7.61 8.83
CA TYR A 124 -11.11 -8.85 8.88
C TYR A 124 -9.62 -8.61 8.58
N LEU A 125 -9.30 -7.74 7.61
CA LEU A 125 -7.92 -7.35 7.30
C LEU A 125 -7.29 -6.55 8.45
N LEU A 126 -8.05 -5.66 9.11
CA LEU A 126 -7.59 -4.93 10.29
C LEU A 126 -7.37 -5.87 11.49
N ALA A 127 -8.24 -6.87 11.68
CA ALA A 127 -8.05 -7.90 12.69
C ALA A 127 -6.77 -8.72 12.40
N LEU A 128 -6.55 -9.11 11.14
CA LEU A 128 -5.31 -9.77 10.73
C LEU A 128 -4.08 -8.90 11.02
N ARG A 129 -4.09 -7.62 10.62
CA ARG A 129 -3.02 -6.66 10.90
C ARG A 129 -2.71 -6.59 12.39
N ASN A 130 -3.72 -6.56 13.24
CA ASN A 130 -3.55 -6.50 14.68
C ASN A 130 -2.90 -7.78 15.23
N GLY A 131 -3.39 -8.95 14.83
CA GLY A 131 -2.80 -10.24 15.24
C GLY A 131 -1.33 -10.35 14.79
N LEU A 132 -1.01 -9.91 13.57
CA LEU A 132 0.36 -9.93 13.04
C LEU A 132 1.30 -9.00 13.82
N ILE A 133 0.88 -7.78 14.12
CA ILE A 133 1.74 -6.75 14.70
C ILE A 133 1.87 -6.88 16.22
N HIS A 134 0.77 -7.19 16.92
CA HIS A 134 0.76 -7.21 18.37
C HIS A 134 1.09 -8.59 18.94
N ASP A 135 0.70 -9.66 18.25
CA ASP A 135 0.79 -11.02 18.79
C ASP A 135 1.65 -11.96 17.94
N GLY A 136 2.12 -11.51 16.77
CA GLY A 136 2.86 -12.36 15.83
C GLY A 136 2.06 -13.59 15.39
N SER A 137 0.73 -13.45 15.28
CA SER A 137 -0.19 -14.57 15.03
C SER A 137 -1.21 -14.25 13.93
N LEU A 138 -1.84 -15.30 13.39
CA LEU A 138 -2.96 -15.17 12.46
C LEU A 138 -4.32 -15.21 13.18
N THR A 139 -4.32 -14.97 14.48
CA THR A 139 -5.53 -14.93 15.31
C THR A 139 -5.62 -13.55 15.93
N SER A 140 -6.83 -13.00 16.00
CA SER A 140 -7.06 -11.70 16.64
C SER A 140 -8.33 -11.76 17.46
N ARG A 141 -8.29 -11.16 18.65
CA ARG A 141 -9.45 -10.99 19.52
C ARG A 141 -9.99 -9.57 19.37
N ALA A 142 -11.30 -9.43 19.14
CA ALA A 142 -11.94 -8.12 19.15
C ALA A 142 -11.73 -7.44 20.52
N GLN A 143 -11.28 -6.18 20.49
CA GLN A 143 -11.07 -5.35 21.68
C GLN A 143 -12.17 -4.29 21.83
N TYR A 144 -12.79 -3.89 20.72
CA TYR A 144 -13.81 -2.84 20.67
C TYR A 144 -15.02 -3.28 19.86
N ALA A 145 -16.15 -2.60 20.06
CA ALA A 145 -17.36 -2.82 19.28
C ALA A 145 -17.10 -2.59 17.77
N GLY A 146 -17.63 -3.48 16.94
CA GLY A 146 -17.43 -3.45 15.48
C GLY A 146 -16.19 -4.17 14.97
N GLN A 147 -15.38 -4.77 15.85
CA GLN A 147 -14.28 -5.67 15.47
C GLN A 147 -14.69 -7.13 15.52
N TYR A 148 -14.02 -7.98 14.73
CA TYR A 148 -14.24 -9.42 14.71
C TYR A 148 -13.17 -10.17 15.49
N HIS A 149 -13.58 -11.25 16.16
CA HIS A 149 -12.65 -12.32 16.52
C HIS A 149 -12.35 -13.11 15.26
N THR A 150 -11.07 -13.34 14.97
CA THR A 150 -10.68 -14.01 13.73
C THR A 150 -9.65 -15.10 14.00
N ILE A 151 -9.81 -16.20 13.27
CA ILE A 151 -8.79 -17.23 13.10
C ILE A 151 -8.52 -17.31 11.61
N LEU A 152 -7.40 -16.75 11.16
CA LEU A 152 -7.02 -16.80 9.75
C LEU A 152 -6.03 -17.95 9.51
N ARG A 153 -6.16 -18.56 8.33
CA ARG A 153 -5.24 -19.58 7.81
C ARG A 153 -4.78 -19.17 6.41
N LEU A 154 -3.51 -19.39 6.11
CA LEU A 154 -3.00 -19.15 4.78
C LEU A 154 -3.56 -20.20 3.82
N GLU A 155 -4.14 -19.74 2.71
CA GLU A 155 -4.60 -20.60 1.62
C GLU A 155 -4.12 -20.02 0.29
N PRO A 156 -2.95 -20.44 -0.23
CA PRO A 156 -2.38 -19.88 -1.44
C PRO A 156 -3.17 -20.24 -2.70
N THR A 157 -4.04 -21.24 -2.64
CA THR A 157 -4.86 -21.68 -3.79
C THR A 157 -6.19 -20.96 -3.91
N LEU A 158 -6.56 -20.15 -2.90
CA LEU A 158 -7.84 -19.45 -2.86
C LEU A 158 -7.97 -18.45 -4.03
N ALA A 159 -9.13 -18.43 -4.66
CA ALA A 159 -9.44 -17.57 -5.80
C ALA A 159 -9.78 -16.11 -5.42
N THR A 160 -9.98 -15.81 -4.15
CA THR A 160 -10.18 -14.47 -3.59
C THR A 160 -9.06 -14.15 -2.61
N THR A 161 -8.93 -12.88 -2.20
CA THR A 161 -8.01 -12.50 -1.12
C THR A 161 -8.43 -13.13 0.20
N ILE A 162 -9.71 -13.09 0.54
CA ILE A 162 -10.24 -13.67 1.77
C ILE A 162 -11.45 -14.56 1.49
N GLU A 163 -11.55 -15.65 2.25
CA GLU A 163 -12.75 -16.46 2.39
C GLU A 163 -13.19 -16.33 3.85
N PHE A 164 -14.39 -15.80 4.05
CA PHE A 164 -14.98 -15.64 5.37
C PHE A 164 -15.35 -16.99 5.99
N PRO A 165 -15.39 -17.09 7.33
CA PRO A 165 -15.77 -18.33 7.98
C PRO A 165 -17.26 -18.59 7.74
N SER A 166 -17.67 -19.86 7.84
CA SER A 166 -19.09 -20.22 7.76
C SER A 166 -19.88 -19.68 8.96
N THR A 167 -19.21 -19.46 10.09
CA THR A 167 -19.79 -18.87 11.29
C THR A 167 -18.79 -17.91 11.93
N ASP A 168 -19.24 -16.71 12.31
CA ASP A 168 -18.37 -15.75 13.00
C ASP A 168 -17.98 -16.31 14.38
N TRP A 169 -16.71 -16.21 14.73
CA TRP A 169 -16.20 -16.73 16.00
C TRP A 169 -16.57 -15.84 17.18
N ASN A 170 -17.00 -16.44 18.28
CA ASN A 170 -17.29 -15.73 19.53
C ASN A 170 -16.04 -15.51 20.41
N GLY A 171 -14.86 -15.97 19.98
CA GLY A 171 -13.61 -15.87 20.73
C GLY A 171 -13.42 -16.93 21.82
N VAL A 172 -14.30 -17.93 21.91
CA VAL A 172 -14.20 -19.05 22.86
C VAL A 172 -13.49 -20.23 22.19
N PHE A 173 -12.56 -20.85 22.91
CA PHE A 173 -11.86 -22.03 22.40
C PHE A 173 -12.78 -23.25 22.43
N GLU A 174 -12.84 -23.97 21.33
CA GLU A 174 -13.69 -25.14 21.14
C GLU A 174 -12.87 -26.29 20.53
N ASN A 175 -13.38 -27.53 20.66
CA ASN A 175 -12.69 -28.70 20.12
C ASN A 175 -12.60 -28.70 18.59
N GLU A 176 -13.58 -28.08 17.91
CA GLU A 176 -13.64 -27.97 16.46
C GLU A 176 -13.70 -26.50 16.06
N LEU A 177 -12.63 -26.00 15.43
CA LEU A 177 -12.49 -24.58 15.08
C LEU A 177 -12.60 -24.32 13.56
N SER A 178 -12.71 -25.36 12.73
CA SER A 178 -12.66 -25.20 11.27
C SER A 178 -13.77 -24.28 10.72
N ILE A 179 -14.99 -24.36 11.25
CA ILE A 179 -16.13 -23.55 10.82
C ILE A 179 -15.96 -22.05 11.11
N TYR A 180 -15.09 -21.71 12.07
CA TYR A 180 -14.73 -20.36 12.48
C TYR A 180 -13.49 -19.82 11.77
N CYS A 181 -12.80 -20.66 11.00
CA CYS A 181 -11.57 -20.28 10.31
C CYS A 181 -11.86 -19.55 9.01
N SER A 182 -11.30 -18.36 8.88
CA SER A 182 -11.18 -17.67 7.59
C SER A 182 -9.92 -18.10 6.88
N LYS A 183 -9.91 -17.99 5.56
CA LYS A 183 -8.71 -18.23 4.76
C LYS A 183 -8.25 -16.95 4.09
N ILE A 184 -6.95 -16.75 3.99
CA ILE A 184 -6.35 -15.62 3.27
C ILE A 184 -5.34 -16.11 2.24
N ASN A 185 -5.46 -15.60 1.01
CA ASN A 185 -4.42 -15.73 0.00
C ASN A 185 -3.52 -14.49 0.05
N SER A 186 -2.38 -14.61 0.70
CA SER A 186 -1.45 -13.48 0.85
C SER A 186 -0.93 -12.97 -0.51
N LYS A 187 -0.76 -13.86 -1.50
CA LYS A 187 -0.27 -13.46 -2.83
C LYS A 187 -1.30 -12.59 -3.55
N ARG A 188 -2.57 -13.01 -3.56
CA ARG A 188 -3.67 -12.18 -4.10
C ARG A 188 -3.79 -10.86 -3.37
N PHE A 189 -3.65 -10.87 -2.04
CA PHE A 189 -3.65 -9.61 -1.28
C PHE A 189 -2.54 -8.68 -1.72
N PHE A 190 -1.33 -9.21 -1.96
CA PHE A 190 -0.22 -8.41 -2.48
C PHE A 190 -0.49 -7.90 -3.90
N ASP A 191 -1.06 -8.72 -4.78
CA ASP A 191 -1.44 -8.29 -6.14
C ASP A 191 -2.48 -7.16 -6.08
N GLU A 192 -3.47 -7.24 -5.20
CA GLU A 192 -4.44 -6.16 -4.96
C GLU A 192 -3.79 -4.88 -4.42
N VAL A 193 -2.80 -4.99 -3.52
CA VAL A 193 -2.01 -3.84 -3.05
C VAL A 193 -1.23 -3.18 -4.18
N LEU A 194 -0.67 -3.96 -5.11
CA LEU A 194 -0.01 -3.40 -6.31
C LEU A 194 -1.00 -2.64 -7.20
N ILE A 195 -2.20 -3.18 -7.39
CA ILE A 195 -3.27 -2.49 -8.12
C ILE A 195 -3.65 -1.17 -7.43
N ILE A 196 -3.75 -1.15 -6.10
CA ILE A 196 -4.01 0.08 -5.33
C ILE A 196 -2.89 1.11 -5.57
N ILE A 197 -1.62 0.70 -5.57
CA ILE A 197 -0.50 1.62 -5.87
C ILE A 197 -0.66 2.26 -7.25
N ASP A 198 -1.00 1.46 -8.26
CA ASP A 198 -1.19 1.93 -9.63
C ASP A 198 -2.38 2.91 -9.72
N LEU A 199 -3.51 2.59 -9.10
CA LEU A 199 -4.70 3.46 -9.06
C LEU A 199 -4.42 4.79 -8.35
N VAL A 200 -3.67 4.78 -7.25
CA VAL A 200 -3.25 6.01 -6.56
C VAL A 200 -2.34 6.86 -7.46
N LYS A 201 -1.45 6.22 -8.21
CA LYS A 201 -0.56 6.90 -9.16
C LYS A 201 -1.32 7.49 -10.34
N GLU A 202 -2.30 6.79 -10.88
CA GLU A 202 -3.19 7.29 -11.92
C GLU A 202 -3.98 8.51 -11.42
N ALA A 203 -4.59 8.42 -10.23
CA ALA A 203 -5.30 9.54 -9.62
C ALA A 203 -4.40 10.77 -9.40
N LEU A 204 -3.12 10.56 -9.04
CA LEU A 204 -2.13 11.64 -8.93
C LEU A 204 -1.87 12.31 -10.27
N LEU A 205 -1.62 11.51 -11.33
CA LEU A 205 -1.36 12.02 -12.69
C LEU A 205 -2.56 12.73 -13.30
N ASP A 206 -3.77 12.37 -12.87
CA ASP A 206 -5.03 12.99 -13.29
C ASP A 206 -5.40 14.23 -12.47
N ASN A 207 -4.57 14.62 -11.48
CA ASN A 207 -4.85 15.68 -10.53
C ASN A 207 -6.18 15.46 -9.74
N LEU A 208 -6.57 14.19 -9.55
CA LEU A 208 -7.75 13.79 -8.79
C LEU A 208 -7.41 13.39 -7.34
N LEU A 209 -6.12 13.19 -7.05
CA LEU A 209 -5.65 12.80 -5.73
C LEU A 209 -5.58 14.01 -4.79
N ASN A 210 -6.39 13.98 -3.73
CA ASN A 210 -6.25 14.94 -2.64
C ASN A 210 -5.15 14.47 -1.67
N LEU A 211 -4.12 15.28 -1.50
CA LEU A 211 -2.99 14.97 -0.62
C LEU A 211 -3.27 15.42 0.82
N LYS A 212 -2.98 14.54 1.78
CA LYS A 212 -3.02 14.83 3.22
C LYS A 212 -1.76 15.54 3.71
N ILE A 213 -0.62 15.21 3.10
CA ILE A 213 0.67 15.82 3.39
C ILE A 213 0.95 16.84 2.28
N SER A 214 1.04 18.11 2.65
CA SER A 214 1.36 19.21 1.74
C SER A 214 2.78 19.73 1.88
N ASP A 215 3.49 19.39 2.98
CA ASP A 215 4.87 19.82 3.22
C ASP A 215 5.87 18.84 2.60
N GLU A 216 6.74 19.34 1.72
CA GLU A 216 7.74 18.54 1.02
C GLU A 216 8.77 17.91 1.94
N LYS A 217 9.14 18.59 3.03
CA LYS A 217 10.14 18.08 3.99
C LYS A 217 9.58 16.93 4.80
N GLU A 218 8.35 17.07 5.30
CA GLU A 218 7.63 16.01 5.99
C GLU A 218 7.51 14.78 5.09
N PHE A 219 7.14 14.96 3.82
CA PHE A 219 7.05 13.87 2.86
C PHE A 219 8.41 13.16 2.67
N PHE A 220 9.47 13.95 2.49
CA PHE A 220 10.83 13.41 2.34
C PHE A 220 11.21 12.53 3.54
N TYR A 221 11.08 13.02 4.77
CA TYR A 221 11.48 12.27 5.97
C TYR A 221 10.65 11.00 6.22
N LYS A 222 9.44 10.91 5.65
CA LYS A 222 8.57 9.75 5.83
C LYS A 222 8.84 8.63 4.82
N PHE A 223 9.16 8.98 3.57
CA PHE A 223 9.07 8.02 2.46
C PHE A 223 10.29 7.94 1.56
N LEU A 224 11.22 8.90 1.66
CA LEU A 224 12.36 9.04 0.76
C LEU A 224 13.67 9.03 1.55
N PHE A 225 14.76 8.59 0.92
CA PHE A 225 16.12 8.61 1.51
C PHE A 225 17.22 8.70 0.45
#